data_AF-F4XY42-F1
#
_entry.id   AF-F4XY42-F1
#
_cell.length_a   1.000
_cell.length_b   1.000
_cell.length_c   1.000
_cell.angle_alpha   90.00
_cell.angle_beta   90.00
_cell.angle_gamma   90.00
#
_symmetry.space_group_name_H-M   'P 1'
#
loop_
_entity.id
_entity.type
_entity.pdbx_description
1 polymer ?
#
loop_
_entity_poly.entity_id
_entity_poly.type
_entity_poly.pdbx_seq_one_letter_code
_entity_poly.pdbx_strand_id
1 'polypeptide(L)'
;MLPKGEDIVDVVVGKPGPKSDINICRESLKKFDDKQRLSGDKAYIEVRPKAGFPGHWKAHLGEEQIKTPHKKPKNGELTSQEKKYNKLLSSNRIFVEHVIRLVKIFKIAGERFRLNSSKYSEVILTICGLVRLRTGAGGATSAL
;
A
#
# COMPACT_ATOMS: atom_id res chain seq x y z
N MET A 1 -18.52 -12.97 2.70
CA MET A 1 -17.77 -11.72 2.46
C MET A 1 -17.07 -11.33 3.75
N LEU A 2 -15.88 -10.70 3.73
CA LEU A 2 -15.35 -10.08 4.95
C LEU A 2 -16.37 -9.04 5.42
N PRO A 3 -16.75 -9.01 6.72
CA PRO A 3 -17.95 -8.32 7.20
C PRO A 3 -17.92 -6.78 7.07
N LYS A 4 -16.91 -6.19 6.41
CA LYS A 4 -16.75 -4.74 6.21
C LYS A 4 -16.37 -4.34 4.77
N GLY A 5 -16.29 -5.27 3.81
CA GLY A 5 -15.92 -4.93 2.42
C GLY A 5 -14.42 -4.62 2.21
N GLU A 6 -13.56 -5.00 3.15
CA GLU A 6 -12.12 -4.80 3.07
C GLU A 6 -11.48 -6.08 2.50
N ASP A 7 -11.24 -6.16 1.19
CA ASP A 7 -10.70 -7.36 0.52
C ASP A 7 -9.59 -6.98 -0.48
N ILE A 8 -8.83 -7.97 -0.97
CA ILE A 8 -7.93 -7.79 -2.10
C ILE A 8 -8.76 -7.58 -3.36
N VAL A 9 -8.85 -6.33 -3.82
CA VAL A 9 -9.59 -5.96 -5.03
C VAL A 9 -8.76 -6.13 -6.29
N ASP A 10 -7.48 -5.75 -6.23
CA ASP A 10 -6.53 -5.85 -7.34
C ASP A 10 -5.11 -6.16 -6.81
N VAL A 11 -4.29 -6.79 -7.65
CA VAL A 11 -2.89 -7.12 -7.36
C VAL A 11 -2.04 -6.76 -8.57
N VAL A 12 -1.15 -5.78 -8.40
CA VAL A 12 -0.15 -5.44 -9.40
C VAL A 12 1.14 -6.18 -9.08
N VAL A 13 1.44 -7.24 -9.85
CA VAL A 13 2.70 -7.97 -9.71
C VAL A 13 3.84 -7.15 -10.30
N GLY A 14 4.92 -6.97 -9.52
CA GLY A 14 6.11 -6.25 -9.96
C GLY A 14 6.80 -6.90 -11.16
N LYS A 15 7.44 -6.08 -12.00
CA LYS A 15 8.29 -6.56 -13.11
C LYS A 15 9.73 -6.73 -12.61
N PRO A 16 10.53 -7.65 -13.19
CA PRO A 16 11.95 -7.76 -12.88
C PRO A 16 12.69 -6.44 -13.10
N GLY A 17 13.60 -6.10 -12.19
CA GLY A 17 14.43 -4.90 -12.27
C GLY A 17 14.13 -3.87 -11.17
N PRO A 18 15.06 -2.92 -10.93
CA PRO A 18 14.89 -1.91 -9.90
C PRO A 18 13.81 -0.91 -10.33
N LYS A 19 12.69 -0.92 -9.62
CA LYS A 19 11.62 0.08 -9.80
C LYS A 19 11.25 0.65 -8.45
N SER A 20 11.21 1.97 -8.36
CA SER A 20 10.78 2.62 -7.13
C SER A 20 9.28 2.43 -6.93
N ASP A 21 8.87 2.26 -5.67
CA ASP A 21 7.45 2.12 -5.31
C ASP A 21 6.61 3.32 -5.75
N ILE A 22 7.20 4.51 -5.95
CA ILE A 22 6.46 5.70 -6.40
C ILE A 22 6.10 5.56 -7.87
N ASN A 23 7.00 4.99 -8.67
CA ASN A 23 6.74 4.74 -10.08
C ASN A 23 5.72 3.61 -10.26
N ILE A 24 5.79 2.56 -9.43
CA ILE A 24 4.75 1.50 -9.40
C ILE A 24 3.39 2.10 -9.05
N CYS A 25 3.36 2.99 -8.05
CA CYS A 25 2.13 3.66 -7.64
C CYS A 25 1.56 4.53 -8.77
N ARG A 26 2.37 5.42 -9.37
CA ARG A 26 1.97 6.26 -10.51
C ARG A 26 1.36 5.49 -11.67
N GLU A 27 1.99 4.38 -12.05
CA GLU A 27 1.46 3.54 -13.12
C GLU A 27 0.15 2.85 -12.74
N SER A 28 -0.01 2.49 -11.47
CA SER A 28 -1.25 1.90 -10.97
C SER A 28 -2.36 2.94 -10.88
N LEU A 29 -2.05 4.19 -10.50
CA LEU A 29 -3.02 5.30 -10.43
C LEU A 29 -3.67 5.59 -11.77
N LYS A 30 -2.94 5.47 -12.89
CA LYS A 30 -3.49 5.63 -14.25
C LYS A 30 -4.68 4.70 -14.57
N LYS A 31 -4.89 3.63 -13.78
CA LYS A 31 -6.01 2.71 -13.95
C LYS A 31 -7.29 3.16 -13.24
N PHE A 32 -7.19 4.16 -12.36
CA PHE A 32 -8.30 4.65 -11.54
C PHE A 32 -8.73 6.04 -12.01
N ASP A 33 -9.98 6.41 -11.72
CA ASP A 33 -10.50 7.75 -12.01
C ASP A 33 -9.77 8.81 -11.17
N ASP A 34 -9.51 9.99 -11.74
CA ASP A 34 -8.82 11.10 -11.06
C ASP A 34 -9.54 11.55 -9.77
N LYS A 35 -10.86 11.36 -9.69
CA LYS A 35 -11.67 11.69 -8.51
C LYS A 35 -11.55 10.64 -7.41
N GLN A 36 -11.01 9.46 -7.70
CA GLN A 36 -10.85 8.38 -6.73
C GLN A 36 -9.68 8.68 -5.79
N ARG A 37 -9.97 8.79 -4.48
CA ARG A 37 -8.95 8.97 -3.44
C ARG A 37 -8.46 7.61 -2.95
N LEU A 38 -7.14 7.42 -2.97
CA LEU A 38 -6.51 6.18 -2.53
C LEU A 38 -5.72 6.41 -1.23
N SER A 39 -5.49 5.35 -0.49
CA SER A 39 -4.62 5.38 0.69
C SER A 39 -3.49 4.39 0.43
N GLY A 40 -2.28 4.90 0.22
CA GLY A 40 -1.10 4.09 -0.04
C GLY A 40 -0.23 3.99 1.20
N ASP A 41 0.42 2.84 1.39
CA ASP A 41 1.49 2.74 2.38
C ASP A 41 2.76 3.39 1.82
N LYS A 42 2.90 4.71 2.01
CA LYS A 42 4.17 5.40 1.82
C LYS A 42 4.44 6.39 2.94
N ALA A 43 5.46 6.06 3.72
CA ALA A 43 6.06 6.92 4.75
C ALA A 43 7.04 7.98 4.18
N TYR A 44 7.18 8.09 2.85
CA TYR A 44 8.13 8.99 2.21
C TYR A 44 7.44 10.21 1.59
N ILE A 45 7.22 11.22 2.43
CA ILE A 45 7.30 12.61 2.01
C ILE A 45 8.21 13.32 3.02
N GLU A 46 9.32 13.84 2.55
CA GLU A 46 9.97 14.99 3.18
C GLU A 46 10.18 15.98 2.03
N VAL A 47 9.35 17.02 1.98
CA VAL A 47 9.71 18.20 1.19
C VAL A 47 10.51 19.07 2.15
N ARG A 48 11.84 18.95 2.09
CA ARG A 48 12.70 20.00 2.62
C ARG A 48 13.27 20.80 1.45
N PRO A 49 13.32 22.14 1.56
CA PRO A 49 14.38 22.87 0.89
C PRO A 49 15.71 22.23 1.33
N LYS A 50 16.56 21.82 0.39
CA LYS A 50 17.95 21.56 0.76
C LYS A 50 18.51 22.91 1.21
N ALA A 51 18.85 23.05 2.48
CA ALA A 51 19.44 24.27 2.99
C ALA A 51 20.65 24.62 2.10
N GLY A 52 20.61 25.78 1.43
CA GLY A 52 21.67 26.26 0.54
C GLY A 52 21.48 26.05 -0.98
N PHE A 53 20.35 25.53 -1.47
CA PHE A 53 20.09 25.43 -2.93
C PHE A 53 18.83 26.21 -3.34
N PRO A 54 18.97 27.42 -3.93
CA PRO A 54 17.86 28.11 -4.56
C PRO A 54 17.51 27.44 -5.89
N GLY A 55 16.23 27.07 -6.08
CA GLY A 55 15.68 26.77 -7.41
C GLY A 55 15.56 25.31 -7.84
N HIS A 56 15.88 24.32 -7.01
CA HIS A 56 15.66 22.90 -7.37
C HIS A 56 14.85 22.14 -6.30
N TRP A 57 13.53 22.23 -6.43
CA TRP A 57 12.56 21.49 -5.63
C TRP A 57 12.38 20.08 -6.22
N LYS A 58 13.11 19.07 -5.73
CA LYS A 58 12.71 17.68 -5.99
C LYS A 58 11.79 17.23 -4.89
N ALA A 59 10.58 17.78 -4.90
CA ALA A 59 9.50 17.24 -4.10
C ALA A 59 9.20 15.85 -4.64
N HIS A 60 9.52 14.82 -3.87
CA HIS A 60 8.68 13.62 -3.92
C HIS A 60 7.39 13.99 -3.18
N LEU A 61 6.60 14.89 -3.78
CA LEU A 61 5.19 15.01 -3.46
C LEU A 61 4.65 13.59 -3.62
N GLY A 62 4.09 13.05 -2.54
CA GLY A 62 3.15 11.94 -2.72
C GLY A 62 2.12 12.43 -3.71
N GLU A 63 1.70 11.55 -4.61
CA GLU A 63 0.64 11.84 -5.56
C GLU A 63 -0.56 12.43 -4.80
N GLU A 64 -1.28 13.40 -5.37
CA GLU A 64 -2.42 14.05 -4.71
C GLU A 64 -3.49 13.04 -4.23
N GLN A 65 -3.53 11.89 -4.91
CA GLN A 65 -4.38 10.75 -4.60
C GLN A 65 -3.87 9.88 -3.43
N ILE A 66 -2.71 10.16 -2.82
CA ILE A 66 -2.09 9.38 -1.73
C ILE A 66 -2.12 10.16 -0.42
N LYS A 67 -2.85 9.62 0.56
CA LYS A 67 -2.79 10.09 1.94
C LYS A 67 -1.46 9.72 2.60
N THR A 68 -0.74 10.72 3.13
CA THR A 68 0.55 10.53 3.82
C THR A 68 0.43 10.97 5.28
N PRO A 69 1.05 10.27 6.25
CA PRO A 69 1.09 10.73 7.63
C PRO A 69 1.91 12.03 7.79
N HIS A 70 1.50 12.89 8.73
CA HIS A 70 2.24 14.09 9.11
C HIS A 70 3.51 13.68 9.86
N LYS A 71 4.67 14.12 9.37
CA LYS A 71 5.95 13.94 10.09
C LYS A 71 6.10 14.98 11.18
N LYS A 72 6.73 14.59 12.28
CA LYS A 72 7.11 15.52 13.35
C LYS A 72 8.09 16.56 12.78
N PRO A 73 7.83 17.87 12.92
CA PRO A 73 8.78 18.90 12.49
C PRO A 73 10.07 18.84 13.34
N LYS A 74 11.18 19.30 12.76
CA LYS A 74 12.47 19.37 13.49
C LYS A 74 12.29 20.31 14.69
N ASN A 75 12.51 19.80 15.89
CA ASN A 75 12.37 20.53 17.16
C ASN A 75 10.94 21.03 17.49
N GLY A 76 9.90 20.45 16.88
CA GLY A 76 8.50 20.78 17.21
C GLY A 76 7.66 19.55 17.49
N GLU A 77 6.40 19.74 17.88
CA GLU A 77 5.45 18.65 18.10
C GLU A 77 4.39 18.56 17.00
N LEU A 78 3.81 17.37 16.83
CA LEU A 78 2.59 17.22 16.06
C LEU A 78 1.41 17.79 16.87
N THR A 79 0.57 18.55 16.19
CA THR A 79 -0.68 19.04 16.76
C THR A 79 -1.62 17.88 17.10
N SER A 80 -2.59 18.11 17.99
CA SER A 80 -3.58 17.10 18.37
C SER A 80 -4.40 16.61 17.17
N GLN A 81 -4.64 17.46 16.17
CA GLN A 81 -5.35 17.10 14.94
C GLN A 81 -4.48 16.18 14.05
N GLU A 82 -3.20 16.52 13.85
CA GLU A 82 -2.27 15.67 13.09
C GLU A 82 -2.06 14.31 13.75
N LYS A 83 -1.97 14.27 15.08
CA LYS A 83 -1.88 13.01 15.86
C LYS A 83 -3.13 12.14 15.63
N LYS A 84 -4.33 12.73 15.65
CA LYS A 84 -5.59 12.00 15.38
C LYS A 84 -5.63 11.47 13.94
N TYR A 85 -5.23 12.29 12.97
CA TYR A 85 -5.16 11.86 11.57
C TYR A 85 -4.15 10.73 11.34
N ASN A 86 -2.93 10.85 11.90
CA ASN A 86 -1.92 9.80 11.83
C ASN A 86 -2.40 8.50 12.51
N LYS A 87 -3.16 8.59 13.61
CA LYS A 87 -3.76 7.43 14.26
C LYS A 87 -4.75 6.71 13.33
N LEU A 88 -5.62 7.45 12.65
CA LEU A 88 -6.56 6.90 11.67
C LEU A 88 -5.82 6.20 10.52
N LEU A 89 -4.79 6.84 9.96
CA LEU A 89 -3.97 6.22 8.91
C LEU A 89 -3.26 4.97 9.41
N SER A 90 -2.72 4.99 10.64
CA SER A 90 -2.07 3.83 11.24
C SER A 90 -3.02 2.65 11.39
N SER A 91 -4.27 2.88 11.82
CA SER A 91 -5.28 1.83 11.91
C SER A 91 -5.55 1.15 10.56
N ASN A 92 -5.58 1.91 9.47
CA ASN A 92 -5.74 1.33 8.12
C ASN A 92 -4.50 0.53 7.68
N ARG A 93 -3.29 0.95 8.07
CA ARG A 93 -2.05 0.22 7.75
C ARG A 93 -1.99 -1.14 8.43
N ILE A 94 -2.48 -1.25 9.67
CA ILE A 94 -2.55 -2.52 10.41
C ILE A 94 -3.35 -3.56 9.61
N PHE A 95 -4.46 -3.16 8.98
CA PHE A 95 -5.24 -4.05 8.12
C PHE A 95 -4.43 -4.53 6.90
N VAL A 96 -3.75 -3.62 6.19
CA VAL A 96 -2.91 -3.97 5.03
C VAL A 96 -1.77 -4.90 5.45
N GLU A 97 -1.11 -4.63 6.57
CA GLU A 97 -0.07 -5.50 7.13
C GLU A 97 -0.60 -6.89 7.48
N HIS A 98 -1.83 -7.00 7.99
CA HIS A 98 -2.48 -8.28 8.24
C HIS A 98 -2.71 -9.05 6.93
N VAL A 99 -3.19 -8.41 5.87
CA VAL A 99 -3.38 -9.05 4.56
C VAL A 99 -2.04 -9.49 3.95
N ILE A 100 -1.01 -8.64 3.99
CA ILE A 100 0.34 -8.99 3.53
C ILE A 100 0.90 -10.17 4.32
N ARG A 101 0.68 -10.19 5.65
CA ARG A 101 1.07 -11.32 6.50
C ARG A 101 0.40 -12.62 6.05
N LEU A 102 -0.89 -12.61 5.71
CA LEU A 102 -1.59 -13.78 5.19
C LEU A 102 -0.99 -14.25 3.85
N VAL A 103 -0.65 -13.33 2.95
CA VAL A 103 0.04 -13.64 1.69
C VAL A 103 1.41 -14.27 1.95
N LYS A 104 2.17 -13.74 2.91
CA LYS A 104 3.52 -14.23 3.26
C LYS A 104 3.55 -15.57 4.00
N ILE A 105 2.41 -16.09 4.47
CA ILE A 105 2.32 -17.48 4.97
C ILE A 105 2.80 -18.46 3.88
N PHE A 106 2.48 -18.16 2.63
CA PHE A 106 3.06 -18.82 1.48
C PHE A 106 4.49 -18.32 1.33
N LYS A 107 5.45 -19.03 1.94
CA LYS A 107 6.88 -18.66 1.97
C LYS A 107 7.43 -18.23 0.61
N ILE A 108 6.94 -18.83 -0.47
CA ILE A 108 7.29 -18.47 -1.86
C ILE A 108 7.00 -17.00 -2.23
N ALA A 109 6.05 -16.34 -1.58
CA ALA A 109 5.73 -14.92 -1.74
C ALA A 109 6.54 -14.01 -0.81
N GLY A 110 7.11 -14.53 0.28
CA GLY A 110 7.89 -13.78 1.27
C GLY A 110 9.41 -13.94 1.15
N GLU A 111 9.87 -15.03 0.55
CA GLU A 111 11.27 -15.39 0.39
C GLU A 111 11.77 -15.21 -1.06
N ARG A 112 13.04 -15.53 -1.30
CA ARG A 112 13.60 -15.59 -2.65
C ARG A 112 12.81 -16.61 -3.49
N PHE A 113 12.20 -16.13 -4.57
CA PHE A 113 11.48 -16.97 -5.52
C PHE A 113 12.48 -17.86 -6.29
N ARG A 114 12.36 -19.18 -6.12
CA ARG A 114 13.29 -20.18 -6.70
C ARG A 114 12.73 -20.91 -7.93
N LEU A 115 11.46 -20.73 -8.25
CA LEU A 115 10.85 -21.30 -9.45
C LEU A 115 11.19 -20.46 -10.69
N ASN A 116 10.82 -20.97 -11.87
CA ASN A 116 10.95 -20.25 -13.13
C ASN A 116 10.25 -18.88 -13.02
N SER A 117 10.98 -17.80 -13.31
CA SER A 117 10.50 -16.42 -13.19
C SER A 117 9.26 -16.13 -14.03
N SER A 118 9.06 -16.83 -15.15
CA SER A 118 7.84 -16.74 -15.96
C SER A 118 6.57 -17.11 -15.18
N LYS A 119 6.70 -17.95 -14.13
CA LYS A 119 5.59 -18.38 -13.28
C LYS A 119 5.34 -17.48 -12.09
N TYR A 120 6.18 -16.47 -11.86
CA TYR A 120 6.05 -15.58 -10.70
C TYR A 120 4.66 -14.95 -10.61
N SER A 121 4.19 -14.32 -11.69
CA SER A 121 2.88 -13.67 -11.72
C SER A 121 1.73 -14.65 -11.46
N GLU A 122 1.73 -15.80 -12.12
CA GLU A 122 0.70 -16.84 -11.92
C GLU A 122 0.66 -17.31 -10.46
N VAL A 123 1.82 -17.57 -9.86
CA VAL A 123 1.93 -18.05 -8.47
C VAL A 123 1.45 -16.99 -7.48
N ILE A 124 1.89 -15.73 -7.63
CA ILE A 124 1.49 -14.64 -6.72
C ILE A 124 -0.01 -14.37 -6.83
N LEU A 125 -0.57 -14.32 -8.04
CA LEU A 125 -2.01 -14.14 -8.25
C LEU A 125 -2.82 -15.29 -7.64
N THR A 126 -2.35 -16.54 -7.79
CA THR A 126 -2.98 -17.71 -7.18
C THR A 126 -3.00 -17.59 -5.65
N ILE A 127 -1.87 -17.21 -5.04
CA ILE A 127 -1.79 -16.99 -3.59
C ILE A 127 -2.75 -15.91 -3.13
N CYS A 128 -2.78 -14.75 -3.80
CA CYS A 128 -3.72 -13.68 -3.48
C CYS A 128 -5.18 -14.13 -3.63
N GLY A 129 -5.50 -14.91 -4.66
CA GLY A 129 -6.81 -15.54 -4.85
C GLY A 129 -7.18 -16.49 -3.70
N LEU A 130 -6.24 -17.31 -3.23
CA LEU A 130 -6.45 -18.19 -2.08
C LEU A 130 -6.66 -17.41 -0.77
N VAL A 131 -5.90 -16.34 -0.54
CA VAL A 131 -6.07 -15.46 0.63
C VAL A 131 -7.43 -14.77 0.58
N ARG A 132 -7.82 -14.26 -0.59
CA ARG A 132 -9.14 -13.68 -0.84
C ARG A 132 -10.27 -14.69 -0.60
N LEU A 133 -10.14 -15.91 -1.10
CA LEU A 133 -11.13 -16.97 -0.86
C LEU A 133 -11.23 -17.28 0.64
N ARG A 134 -10.10 -17.42 1.34
CA ARG A 134 -10.06 -17.76 2.76
C ARG A 134 -10.68 -16.69 3.65
N THR A 135 -10.55 -15.43 3.27
CA THR A 135 -11.06 -14.27 4.01
C THR A 135 -12.50 -13.93 3.61
N GLY A 136 -12.82 -14.00 2.32
CA GLY A 136 -14.14 -13.76 1.74
C GLY A 136 -15.17 -14.86 2.01
N ALA A 137 -14.75 -16.12 2.23
CA ALA A 137 -15.67 -17.24 2.48
C ALA A 137 -16.22 -17.32 3.92
N GLY A 138 -15.81 -16.44 4.84
CA GLY A 138 -16.27 -16.45 6.23
C GLY A 138 -17.65 -15.83 6.50
N GLY A 139 -18.50 -15.67 5.48
CA GLY A 139 -19.80 -15.01 5.61
C GLY A 139 -20.90 -15.63 4.75
N ALA A 140 -20.94 -16.96 4.69
CA ALA A 140 -22.13 -17.70 4.32
C ALA A 140 -22.76 -18.25 5.61
N THR A 141 -23.36 -17.36 6.40
CA THR A 141 -24.29 -17.72 7.48
C THR A 141 -25.60 -17.03 7.19
N SER A 142 -26.54 -17.81 6.65
CA SER A 142 -28.00 -17.75 6.85
C SER A 142 -28.62 -16.36 7.04
N ALA A 143 -29.24 -15.85 5.98
CA ALA A 143 -30.41 -14.99 6.06
C ALA A 143 -31.54 -15.68 5.28
N LEU A 144 -32.26 -16.56 5.97
CA LEU A 144 -33.71 -16.70 5.84
C LEU A 144 -34.32 -15.87 6.98
#